data_AF-A0A8X6SBI0-F1
#
_entry.id   AF-A0A8X6SBI0-F1
#
_cell.length_a   1.000
_cell.length_b   1.000
_cell.length_c   1.000
_cell.angle_alpha   90.00
_cell.angle_beta   90.00
_cell.angle_gamma   90.00
#
_symmetry.space_group_name_H-M   'P 1'
#
loop_
_entity.id
_entity.type
_entity.pdbx_description
1 polymer ?
#
loop_
_entity_poly.entity_id
_entity_poly.type
_entity_poly.pdbx_seq_one_letter_code
_entity_poly.pdbx_strand_id
1 'polypeptide(L)'
;MARRNHLDDFKRGRMIGKLEEGRIVTSVAVEFGINKSVVSRAWKAFQTTGTAVRKVGGGHPRTTTAGDYRYIIRQTKRDRQQSPSSIAQQLCTATG
;
A
#
# COMPACT_ATOMS: atom_id res chain seq x y z
N MET A 1 7.15 -6.79 20.35
CA MET A 1 7.18 -5.71 19.32
C MET A 1 8.43 -5.91 18.47
N ALA A 2 8.32 -6.43 17.24
CA ALA A 2 9.48 -6.61 16.36
C ALA A 2 9.81 -5.28 15.67
N ARG A 3 11.02 -4.73 15.93
CA ARG A 3 11.50 -3.53 15.25
C ARG A 3 11.79 -3.91 13.79
N ARG A 4 10.99 -3.41 12.84
CA ARG A 4 11.30 -3.55 11.41
C ARG A 4 12.46 -2.61 11.12
N ASN A 5 13.68 -3.14 11.04
CA ASN A 5 14.83 -2.37 10.56
C ASN A 5 14.55 -1.94 9.11
N HIS A 6 14.48 -0.62 8.91
CA HIS A 6 14.19 -0.03 7.63
C HIS A 6 15.50 0.21 6.86
N LEU A 7 15.52 -0.18 5.58
CA LEU A 7 16.58 0.23 4.67
C LEU A 7 16.42 1.72 4.39
N ASP A 8 17.45 2.48 4.75
CA ASP A 8 17.55 3.91 4.47
C ASP A 8 17.42 4.22 2.98
N ASP A 9 16.71 5.31 2.64
CA ASP A 9 16.40 5.67 1.25
C ASP A 9 17.65 5.99 0.44
N PHE A 10 18.71 6.55 1.06
CA PHE A 10 19.98 6.80 0.39
C PHE A 10 20.68 5.48 0.01
N LYS A 11 20.75 4.52 0.95
CA LYS A 11 21.25 3.17 0.65
C LYS A 11 20.42 2.48 -0.42
N ARG A 12 19.10 2.68 -0.42
CA ARG A 12 18.18 2.14 -1.42
C ARG A 12 18.43 2.72 -2.81
N GLY A 13 18.64 4.04 -2.91
CA GLY A 13 18.97 4.72 -4.16
C GLY A 13 20.30 4.24 -4.76
N ARG A 14 21.35 4.17 -3.94
CA ARG A 14 22.68 3.68 -4.40
C ARG A 14 22.62 2.23 -4.88
N MET A 15 21.88 1.38 -4.17
CA MET A 15 21.66 -0.02 -4.55
C MET A 15 20.93 -0.14 -5.89
N ILE A 16 19.91 0.69 -6.13
CA ILE A 16 19.16 0.69 -7.39
C ILE A 16 20.01 1.19 -8.55
N GLY A 17 20.78 2.27 -8.39
CA GLY A 17 21.67 2.77 -9.44
C GLY A 17 22.65 1.71 -9.95
N LYS A 18 23.20 0.86 -9.06
CA LYS A 18 24.04 -0.27 -9.47
C LYS A 18 23.30 -1.34 -10.26
N LEU A 19 22.02 -1.56 -9.96
CA LEU A 19 21.20 -2.51 -10.71
C LEU A 19 20.83 -1.94 -12.09
N GLU A 20 20.66 -0.62 -12.21
CA GLU A 20 20.48 0.06 -13.50
C GLU A 20 21.74 -0.05 -14.38
N GLU A 21 22.94 -0.03 -13.79
CA GLU A 21 24.22 -0.31 -14.47
C GLU A 21 24.35 -1.79 -14.95
N GLY A 22 23.34 -2.63 -14.72
CA GLY A 22 23.34 -4.04 -15.15
C GLY A 22 24.01 -5.01 -14.18
N ARG A 23 24.31 -4.60 -12.94
CA ARG A 23 24.87 -5.50 -11.93
C ARG A 23 23.86 -6.56 -11.50
N ILE A 24 24.37 -7.72 -11.11
CA ILE A 24 23.56 -8.83 -10.62
C ILE A 24 23.15 -8.57 -9.16
N VAL A 25 21.88 -8.88 -8.83
CA VAL A 25 21.29 -8.75 -7.49
C VAL A 25 22.14 -9.39 -6.39
N THR A 26 22.81 -10.52 -6.67
CA THR A 26 23.69 -11.20 -5.70
C THR A 26 24.94 -10.40 -5.38
N SER A 27 25.58 -9.83 -6.40
CA SER A 27 26.77 -8.97 -6.23
C SER A 27 26.42 -7.74 -5.39
N VAL A 28 25.29 -7.10 -5.71
CA VAL A 28 24.79 -5.94 -4.97
C VAL A 28 24.41 -6.29 -3.53
N ALA A 29 23.80 -7.47 -3.30
CA ALA A 29 23.46 -7.93 -1.95
C ALA A 29 24.71 -8.10 -1.06
N VAL A 30 25.78 -8.70 -1.59
CA VAL A 30 27.05 -8.88 -0.88
C VAL A 30 27.70 -7.54 -0.58
N GLU A 31 27.77 -6.65 -1.55
CA GLU A 31 28.42 -5.34 -1.39
C GLU A 31 27.77 -4.50 -0.29
N PHE A 32 26.44 -4.52 -0.21
CA PHE A 32 25.71 -3.73 0.77
C PHE A 32 25.46 -4.48 2.09
N GLY A 33 25.84 -5.75 2.20
CA GLY A 33 25.56 -6.60 3.37
C GLY A 33 24.06 -6.79 3.63
N ILE A 34 23.25 -6.76 2.57
CA ILE A 34 21.78 -6.83 2.65
C ILE A 34 21.32 -8.18 2.11
N ASN A 35 20.26 -8.74 2.70
CA ASN A 35 19.66 -9.96 2.19
C ASN A 35 19.17 -9.80 0.73
N LYS A 36 19.52 -10.75 -0.15
CA LYS A 36 19.13 -10.80 -1.57
C LYS A 36 17.64 -10.52 -1.82
N SER A 37 16.76 -10.97 -0.92
CA SER A 37 15.31 -10.75 -1.03
C SER A 37 14.91 -9.28 -0.88
N VAL A 38 15.65 -8.49 -0.11
CA VAL A 38 15.40 -7.05 0.07
C VAL A 38 15.83 -6.31 -1.20
N VAL A 39 16.98 -6.66 -1.76
CA VAL A 39 17.49 -6.10 -3.03
C VAL A 39 16.52 -6.40 -4.17
N SER A 40 16.10 -7.66 -4.32
CA SER A 40 15.15 -8.08 -5.37
C SER A 40 13.80 -7.38 -5.25
N ARG A 41 13.26 -7.25 -4.03
CA ARG A 41 12.01 -6.51 -3.80
C ARG A 41 12.14 -5.02 -4.10
N ALA A 42 13.26 -4.41 -3.72
CA ALA A 42 13.52 -3.01 -4.01
C ALA A 42 13.60 -2.75 -5.51
N TRP A 43 14.28 -3.63 -6.27
CA TRP A 43 14.37 -3.57 -7.72
C TRP A 43 13.01 -3.70 -8.40
N LYS A 44 12.21 -4.71 -8.03
CA LYS A 44 10.87 -4.90 -8.59
C LYS A 44 9.96 -3.70 -8.31
N ALA A 45 10.02 -3.13 -7.10
CA ALA A 45 9.28 -1.93 -6.75
C ALA A 45 9.74 -0.71 -7.56
N PHE A 46 11.04 -0.57 -7.81
CA PHE A 46 11.59 0.47 -8.68
C PHE A 46 11.10 0.32 -10.12
N GLN A 47 11.18 -0.87 -10.71
CA GLN A 47 10.63 -1.14 -12.05
C GLN A 47 9.13 -0.83 -12.17
N THR A 48 8.38 -0.97 -11.07
CA THR A 48 6.94 -0.69 -11.05
C THR A 48 6.62 0.80 -10.90
N THR A 49 7.41 1.53 -10.11
CA THR A 49 7.07 2.90 -9.69
C THR A 49 7.98 3.97 -10.27
N GLY A 50 9.13 3.60 -10.82
CA GLY A 50 10.20 4.51 -11.23
C GLY A 50 10.91 5.23 -10.06
N THR A 51 10.59 4.88 -8.81
CA THR A 51 11.09 5.61 -7.63
C THR A 51 11.91 4.73 -6.72
N ALA A 52 13.13 5.19 -6.43
CA ALA A 52 14.02 4.54 -5.46
C ALA A 52 13.63 4.84 -4.01
N VAL A 53 12.82 5.88 -3.80
CA VAL A 53 12.26 6.24 -2.51
C VAL A 53 11.13 5.29 -2.15
N ARG A 54 11.01 4.97 -0.88
CA ARG A 54 9.89 4.18 -0.40
C ARG A 54 8.57 4.95 -0.60
N LYS A 55 7.55 4.26 -1.12
CA LYS A 55 6.18 4.78 -1.07
C LYS A 55 5.74 4.86 0.39
N VAL A 56 5.51 6.07 0.90
CA VAL A 56 4.84 6.27 2.18
C VAL A 56 3.42 5.75 2.00
N GLY A 57 3.01 4.82 2.85
CA GLY A 57 1.68 4.22 2.75
C GLY A 57 0.63 5.29 3.00
N GLY A 58 -0.09 5.70 1.96
CA GLY A 58 -1.40 6.32 2.12
C GLY A 58 -2.41 5.24 2.47
N GLY A 59 -3.39 5.58 3.33
CA GLY A 59 -4.54 4.70 3.54
C GLY A 59 -5.31 4.48 2.24
N HIS A 60 -6.19 3.48 2.23
CA HIS A 60 -7.14 3.33 1.14
C HIS A 60 -8.01 4.60 1.05
N PRO A 61 -8.21 5.18 -0.15
CA PRO A 61 -9.15 6.28 -0.32
C PRO A 61 -10.50 5.92 0.30
N ARG A 62 -11.05 6.81 1.13
CA ARG A 62 -12.34 6.56 1.76
C ARG A 62 -13.45 6.74 0.73
N THR A 63 -13.94 5.64 0.16
CA THR A 63 -15.09 5.64 -0.76
C THR A 63 -16.39 6.03 -0.05
N THR A 64 -16.51 5.71 1.24
CA THR A 64 -17.69 5.99 2.05
C THR A 64 -17.52 7.28 2.84
N THR A 65 -18.41 8.25 2.60
CA THR A 65 -18.41 9.54 3.29
C THR A 65 -18.91 9.39 4.74
N ALA A 66 -18.69 10.40 5.58
CA ALA A 66 -19.23 10.40 6.93
C ALA A 66 -20.78 10.38 6.94
N GLY A 67 -21.44 10.93 5.91
CA GLY A 67 -22.90 10.87 5.74
C GLY A 67 -23.38 9.45 5.48
N ASP A 68 -22.72 8.76 4.55
CA ASP A 68 -23.02 7.37 4.19
C ASP A 68 -22.88 6.44 5.39
N TYR A 69 -21.81 6.60 6.18
CA TYR A 69 -21.62 5.83 7.42
C TYR A 69 -22.75 6.07 8.42
N ARG A 70 -23.18 7.31 8.61
CA ARG A 70 -24.32 7.62 9.50
C ARG A 70 -25.62 7.00 8.99
N TYR A 71 -25.84 7.02 7.68
CA TYR A 71 -27.01 6.40 7.06
C TYR A 71 -27.01 4.88 7.27
N ILE A 72 -25.90 4.20 6.99
CA ILE A 72 -25.74 2.75 7.16
C ILE A 72 -25.97 2.36 8.64
N ILE A 73 -25.37 3.09 9.59
CA ILE A 73 -25.57 2.84 11.03
C ILE A 73 -27.04 3.05 11.42
N ARG A 74 -27.71 4.05 10.84
CA ARG A 74 -29.13 4.31 11.13
C ARG A 74 -30.02 3.19 10.59
N GLN A 75 -29.78 2.71 9.37
CA GLN A 75 -30.58 1.63 8.78
C GLN A 75 -30.38 0.30 9.52
N THR A 76 -29.13 -0.08 9.81
CA THR A 76 -28.83 -1.28 10.60
C THR A 76 -29.42 -1.26 12.01
N LYS A 77 -29.61 -0.06 12.60
CA LYS A 77 -30.31 0.09 13.90
C LYS A 77 -31.83 -0.01 13.79
N ARG A 78 -32.42 0.45 12.68
CA ARG A 78 -33.88 0.42 12.44
C ARG A 78 -34.35 -0.99 12.11
N ASP A 79 -33.62 -1.66 11.24
CA ASP A 79 -33.90 -3.04 10.86
C ASP A 79 -32.58 -3.83 10.84
N ARG A 80 -32.42 -4.71 11.83
CA ARG A 80 -31.22 -5.54 11.97
C ARG A 80 -31.17 -6.69 10.96
N GLN A 81 -32.30 -7.05 10.34
CA GLN A 81 -32.39 -8.13 9.35
C GLN A 81 -32.21 -7.61 7.92
N GLN A 82 -32.15 -6.29 7.73
CA GLN A 82 -32.00 -5.70 6.42
C GLN A 82 -30.65 -6.09 5.79
N SER A 83 -30.70 -6.59 4.55
CA SER A 83 -29.50 -6.97 3.80
C SER A 83 -28.61 -5.75 3.51
N PRO A 84 -27.27 -5.87 3.65
CA PRO A 84 -26.33 -4.81 3.26
C PRO A 84 -26.50 -4.33 1.81
N SER A 85 -26.88 -5.21 0.88
CA SER A 85 -27.13 -4.84 -0.52
C SER A 85 -28.35 -3.92 -0.66
N SER A 86 -29.41 -4.16 0.11
CA SER A 86 -30.60 -3.30 0.15
C SER A 86 -30.26 -1.92 0.72
N ILE A 87 -29.45 -1.86 1.79
CA ILE A 87 -28.99 -0.58 2.36
C ILE A 87 -28.14 0.20 1.34
N ALA A 88 -27.27 -0.48 0.60
CA ALA A 88 -26.45 0.14 -0.44
C ALA A 88 -27.29 0.69 -1.62
N GLN A 89 -28.32 -0.05 -2.06
CA GLN A 89 -29.26 0.41 -3.09
C GLN A 89 -30.01 1.67 -2.62
N GLN A 90 -30.53 1.66 -1.38
CA GLN A 90 -31.24 2.81 -0.82
C GLN A 90 -30.33 4.05 -0.68
N LEU A 91 -29.08 3.85 -0.26
CA LEU A 91 -28.08 4.92 -0.18
C LEU A 91 -27.80 5.52 -1.56
N CYS A 92 -27.69 4.69 -2.59
CA CYS A 92 -27.50 5.12 -3.97
C CYS A 92 -28.70 5.92 -4.50
N THR A 93 -29.93 5.50 -4.19
CA THR A 93 -31.15 6.22 -4.60
C THR A 93 -31.39 7.52 -3.84
N ALA A 94 -30.90 7.64 -2.60
CA ALA A 94 -31.09 8.84 -1.78
C ALA A 94 -30.07 9.95 -2.07
N THR A 95 -28.99 9.62 -2.81
CA THR A 95 -27.86 10.52 -3.10
C THR A 95 -27.78 10.91 -4.59
N GLY A 96 -28.62 10.30 -5.44
CA GLY A 96 -28.81 10.70 -6.85
C GLY A 96 -29.81 11.83 -6.97
#